data_AF-A0A394DAK6-F1
#
_entry.id   AF-A0A394DAK6-F1
#
_cell.length_a   1.000
_cell.length_b   1.000
_cell.length_c   1.000
_cell.angle_alpha   90.00
_cell.angle_beta   90.00
_cell.angle_gamma   90.00
#
_symmetry.space_group_name_H-M   'P 1'
#
loop_
_entity.id
_entity.type
_entity.pdbx_description
1 polymer ?
#
loop_
_entity_poly.entity_id
_entity_poly.type
_entity_poly.pdbx_seq_one_letter_code
_entity_poly.pdbx_strand_id
1 'polypeptide(L)'
;MAAIDRTVLQFSSSSSSSLTFSAKVHPLVIFNICDCYVRRPDQAERVIGTLLGSVLPDGTVDIRNSYAVPHNESVDQVLLHILYLLFSI
;
A
#
# COMPACT_ATOMS: atom_id res chain seq x y z
N MET A 1 19.27 -23.02 11.67
CA MET A 1 18.86 -21.61 11.56
C MET A 1 17.78 -21.52 10.50
N ALA A 2 16.51 -21.49 10.91
CA ALA A 2 15.39 -21.40 9.97
C ALA A 2 15.33 -19.98 9.40
N ALA A 3 15.41 -19.87 8.07
CA ALA A 3 15.23 -18.60 7.38
C ALA A 3 13.80 -18.08 7.65
N ILE A 4 13.70 -17.03 8.46
CA ILE A 4 12.47 -16.30 8.81
C ILE A 4 11.93 -15.45 7.63
N ASP A 5 12.51 -15.59 6.44
CA ASP A 5 12.36 -14.64 5.33
C ASP A 5 11.17 -14.96 4.38
N ARG A 6 10.08 -15.56 4.89
CA ARG A 6 8.94 -16.03 4.07
C ARG A 6 7.61 -15.31 4.28
N THR A 7 7.59 -14.27 5.10
CA THR A 7 6.37 -13.48 5.32
C THR A 7 6.38 -12.25 4.43
N VAL A 8 6.39 -12.43 3.12
CA VAL A 8 6.29 -11.34 2.15
C VAL A 8 5.52 -11.84 0.93
N LEU A 9 4.47 -11.12 0.53
CA LEU A 9 3.82 -11.39 -0.75
C LEU A 9 4.65 -10.75 -1.87
N GLN A 10 5.04 -11.56 -2.85
CA GLN A 10 5.82 -11.10 -4.00
C GLN A 10 4.93 -10.99 -5.24
N PHE A 11 4.94 -9.81 -5.86
CA PHE A 11 4.27 -9.53 -7.13
C PHE A 11 5.31 -9.35 -8.23
N SER A 12 5.21 -10.13 -9.30
CA SER A 12 6.08 -10.03 -10.49
C SER A 12 5.21 -9.90 -11.73
N SER A 13 5.41 -8.84 -12.52
CA SER A 13 4.71 -8.65 -13.79
C SER A 13 5.52 -9.25 -14.95
N SER A 14 4.91 -10.14 -15.73
CA SER A 14 5.51 -10.81 -16.89
C SER A 14 4.82 -10.36 -18.17
N SER A 15 5.12 -9.13 -18.62
CA SER A 15 4.68 -8.63 -19.93
C SER A 15 5.87 -8.46 -20.86
N SER A 16 5.80 -9.07 -22.04
CA SER A 16 6.89 -9.32 -23.00
C SER A 16 7.61 -8.10 -23.59
N SER A 17 7.38 -6.89 -23.10
CA SER A 17 8.03 -5.65 -23.54
C SER A 17 8.12 -4.56 -22.46
N SER A 18 7.94 -4.91 -21.17
CA SER A 18 7.94 -3.97 -20.06
C SER A 18 8.97 -4.37 -19.00
N LEU A 19 9.69 -3.41 -18.44
CA LEU A 19 10.62 -3.60 -17.31
C LEU A 19 9.94 -4.44 -16.21
N THR A 20 10.53 -5.57 -15.84
CA THR A 20 10.01 -6.43 -14.78
C THR A 20 10.16 -5.72 -13.44
N PHE A 21 9.07 -5.14 -12.91
CA PHE A 21 9.03 -4.63 -11.55
C PHE A 21 8.63 -5.75 -10.58
N SER A 22 9.39 -5.89 -9.50
CA SER A 22 9.11 -6.80 -8.40
C SER A 22 8.69 -5.99 -7.18
N ALA A 23 7.63 -6.39 -6.49
CA ALA A 23 7.22 -5.77 -5.23
C ALA A 23 7.09 -6.83 -4.15
N LYS A 24 7.57 -6.49 -2.96
CA LYS A 24 7.58 -7.28 -1.75
C LYS A 24 6.70 -6.58 -0.71
N VAL A 25 5.60 -7.20 -0.31
CA VAL A 25 4.65 -6.62 0.66
C VAL A 25 4.71 -7.37 1.99
N HIS A 26 5.04 -6.65 3.06
CA HIS A 26 5.00 -7.19 4.42
C HIS A 26 3.55 -7.45 4.86
N PRO A 27 3.23 -8.55 5.56
CA PRO A 27 1.86 -8.89 5.97
C PRO A 27 1.17 -7.82 6.81
N LEU A 28 1.96 -7.04 7.57
CA LEU A 28 1.46 -5.88 8.32
C LEU A 28 0.70 -4.90 7.44
N VAL A 29 1.17 -4.68 6.21
CA VAL A 29 0.54 -3.78 5.22
C VAL A 29 -0.85 -4.30 4.87
N ILE A 30 -0.97 -5.59 4.58
CA ILE A 30 -2.23 -6.22 4.20
C ILE A 30 -3.20 -6.18 5.39
N PHE A 31 -2.70 -6.49 6.58
CA PHE A 31 -3.48 -6.40 7.81
C PHE A 31 -4.02 -4.97 8.00
N ASN A 32 -3.17 -3.95 7.90
CA ASN A 32 -3.57 -2.56 8.02
C ASN A 32 -4.62 -2.17 6.96
N ILE A 33 -4.45 -2.59 5.70
CA ILE A 33 -5.43 -2.30 4.64
C ILE A 33 -6.79 -2.92 4.96
N CYS A 34 -6.83 -4.21 5.31
CA CYS A 34 -8.08 -4.90 5.66
C CYS A 34 -8.74 -4.26 6.88
N ASP A 35 -7.94 -3.95 7.90
CA ASP A 35 -8.39 -3.38 9.16
C ASP A 35 -8.95 -1.96 8.97
N CYS A 36 -8.30 -1.14 8.14
CA CYS A 36 -8.84 0.16 7.72
C CYS A 36 -10.13 0.01 6.90
N TYR A 37 -10.23 -0.98 6.02
CA TYR A 37 -11.43 -1.21 5.22
C TYR A 37 -12.64 -1.63 6.07
N VAL A 38 -12.43 -2.48 7.09
CA VAL A 38 -13.49 -2.92 8.01
C VAL A 38 -13.98 -1.78 8.89
N ARG A 39 -13.09 -0.87 9.32
CA ARG A 39 -13.44 0.27 10.18
C ARG A 39 -13.82 1.54 9.43
N ARG A 40 -13.95 1.49 8.09
CA ARG A 40 -14.37 2.66 7.31
C ARG A 40 -15.79 3.08 7.69
N PRO A 41 -16.16 4.36 7.53
CA PRO A 41 -17.54 4.80 7.72
C PRO A 41 -18.49 4.04 6.77
N ASP A 42 -19.71 3.72 7.21
CA ASP A 42 -20.67 2.94 6.40
C ASP A 42 -20.99 3.58 5.04
N GLN A 43 -20.92 4.91 4.97
CA GLN A 43 -21.12 5.72 3.76
C GLN A 43 -19.92 5.74 2.80
N ALA A 44 -18.77 5.21 3.19
CA ALA A 44 -17.58 5.14 2.34
C ALA A 44 -17.54 3.82 1.57
N GLU A 45 -17.50 3.87 0.24
CA GLU A 45 -17.44 2.65 -0.59
C GLU A 45 -16.03 2.03 -0.64
N ARG A 46 -14.99 2.87 -0.53
CA ARG A 46 -13.59 2.47 -0.58
C ARG A 46 -12.73 3.18 0.46
N VAL A 47 -11.52 2.68 0.65
CA VAL A 47 -10.47 3.31 1.47
C VAL A 47 -9.30 3.68 0.56
N ILE A 48 -8.80 4.90 0.70
CA ILE A 48 -7.60 5.40 0.02
C ILE A 48 -6.47 5.46 1.04
N GLY A 49 -5.26 5.06 0.64
CA GLY A 49 -4.11 5.03 1.52
C GLY A 49 -2.78 5.20 0.78
N THR A 50 -1.72 5.35 1.55
CA THR A 50 -0.34 5.48 1.06
C THR A 50 0.46 4.27 1.53
N LEU A 51 1.26 3.70 0.62
CA LEU A 51 2.22 2.64 0.92
C LEU A 51 3.59 3.25 1.21
N LEU A 52 4.27 2.75 2.24
CA LEU A 52 5.59 3.20 2.64
C LEU A 52 6.60 2.06 2.63
N GLY A 53 7.83 2.40 2.24
CA GLY A 53 8.88 1.42 2.05
C GLY A 53 10.09 2.02 1.35
N SER A 54 10.89 1.14 0.76
CA SER A 54 12.11 1.52 0.05
C SER A 54 12.26 0.70 -1.23
N VAL A 55 12.89 1.29 -2.25
CA VAL A 55 13.34 0.55 -3.43
C VAL A 55 14.69 -0.07 -3.10
N LEU A 56 14.80 -1.39 -3.22
CA LEU A 56 16.03 -2.14 -3.00
C LEU A 56 17.00 -1.95 -4.19
N PRO A 57 18.31 -2.24 -4.01
CA PRO A 57 19.30 -2.07 -5.07
C PRO A 57 19.05 -2.91 -6.33
N ASP A 58 18.28 -4.01 -6.20
CA ASP A 58 17.87 -4.88 -7.31
C ASP A 58 16.63 -4.35 -8.07
N GLY A 59 16.09 -3.20 -7.67
CA GLY A 59 14.87 -2.60 -8.22
C GLY A 59 13.57 -3.13 -7.62
N THR A 60 13.64 -4.06 -6.65
CA THR A 60 12.46 -4.56 -5.95
C THR A 60 11.92 -3.50 -4.98
N VAL A 61 10.62 -3.22 -5.02
CA VAL A 61 9.97 -2.33 -4.04
C VAL A 61 9.65 -3.12 -2.78
N ASP A 62 10.30 -2.79 -1.66
CA ASP A 62 10.03 -3.39 -0.35
C ASP A 62 9.06 -2.51 0.46
N ILE A 63 7.80 -2.95 0.53
CA ILE A 63 6.68 -2.24 1.13
C ILE A 63 6.48 -2.76 2.55
N ARG A 64 6.73 -1.91 3.53
CA ARG A 64 6.80 -2.28 4.95
C ARG A 64 5.66 -1.75 5.79
N ASN A 65 5.01 -0.67 5.34
CA ASN A 65 3.91 -0.06 6.08
C ASN A 65 2.88 0.58 5.15
N SER A 66 1.71 0.90 5.69
CA SER A 66 0.65 1.61 4.99
C SER A 66 -0.22 2.41 5.93
N TYR A 67 -0.69 3.57 5.47
CA TYR A 67 -1.60 4.44 6.20
C TYR A 67 -2.82 4.79 5.36
N ALA A 68 -4.01 4.79 5.98
CA ALA A 68 -5.21 5.31 5.34
C ALA A 68 -5.16 6.84 5.32
N VAL A 69 -5.50 7.43 4.18
CA VAL A 69 -5.58 8.87 4.00
C VAL A 69 -7.05 9.29 4.09
N PRO A 70 -7.41 10.19 5.03
CA PRO A 70 -8.73 10.78 5.08
C PRO A 70 -9.07 11.44 3.74
N HIS A 71 -10.18 11.02 3.15
CA HIS A 71 -10.66 11.52 1.88
C HIS A 71 -12.15 11.78 1.94
N ASN A 72 -12.61 12.73 1.13
CA ASN A 72 -14.04 12.94 0.89
C ASN A 72 -14.32 12.70 -0.58
N GLU A 73 -15.29 11.85 -0.85
CA GLU A 73 -15.68 11.47 -2.20
C GLU A 73 -17.05 12.04 -2.54
N SER A 74 -17.14 12.67 -3.71
CA SER A 74 -18.37 13.05 -4.37
C SER A 74 -18.41 12.41 -5.75
N VAL A 75 -19.58 12.47 -6.42
CA VAL A 75 -19.83 11.79 -7.71
C VAL A 75 -18.75 12.06 -8.76
N ASP A 76 -18.20 13.27 -8.78
CA ASP A 76 -17.22 13.69 -9.80
C ASP A 76 -15.81 13.91 -9.25
N GLN A 77 -15.62 13.90 -7.93
CA GLN A 77 -14.37 14.38 -7.32
C GLN A 77 -13.96 13.58 -6.09
N VAL A 78 -12.64 13.47 -5.91
CA VAL A 78 -12.03 12.91 -4.70
C VAL A 78 -11.09 13.95 -4.12
N LEU A 79 -11.40 14.41 -2.91
CA LEU A 79 -10.59 15.40 -2.20
C LEU A 79 -9.73 14.69 -1.16
N LEU A 80 -8.41 14.92 -1.24
CA LEU A 80 -7.40 14.37 -0.32
C LEU A 80 -6.77 15.47 0.52
N HIS A 81 -6.56 15.20 1.81
CA HIS A 81 -5.86 16.15 2.68
C HIS A 81 -4.33 15.94 2.62
N ILE A 82 -3.66 16.73 1.76
CA ILE A 82 -2.21 16.59 1.49
C ILE A 82 -1.36 16.80 2.75
N LEU A 83 -1.74 17.70 3.65
CA LEU A 83 -1.00 17.93 4.89
C LEU A 83 -0.97 16.68 5.77
N TYR A 84 -2.05 15.90 5.79
CA TYR A 84 -2.09 14.64 6.54
C TYR A 84 -1.04 13.64 6.05
N LEU A 85 -0.79 13.63 4.73
CA LEU A 85 0.23 12.79 4.11
C LEU A 85 1.64 13.24 4.49
N LEU A 86 1.91 14.55 4.57
CA LEU A 86 3.20 15.08 5.01
C LEU A 86 3.54 14.68 6.46
N PHE A 87 2.56 14.66 7.35
CA PHE A 87 2.77 14.32 8.77
C PHE A 87 2.77 12.80 9.06
N SER A 88 2.37 11.96 8.08
CA SER A 88 2.31 10.50 8.26
C SER A 88 3.51 9.75 7.66
N ILE A 89 4.43 10.46 6.99
CA ILE A 89 5.68 9.93 6.42
C ILE A 89 6.83 10.29 7.37
#